data_AF-A0A957PRL6-F1
#
_entry.id   AF-A0A957PRL6-F1
#
_cell.length_a   1.000
_cell.length_b   1.000
_cell.length_c   1.000
_cell.angle_alpha   90.00
_cell.angle_beta   90.00
_cell.angle_gamma   90.00
#
_symmetry.space_group_name_H-M   'P 1'
#
loop_
_entity.id
_entity.type
_entity.pdbx_description
1 polymer ?
#
loop_
_entity_poly.entity_id
_entity_poly.type
_entity_poly.pdbx_seq_one_letter_code
_entity_poly.pdbx_strand_id
1 'polypeptide(L)'
;MLSNLQRLFSPPIFEDVEKNRIASLLNTILWAIILMGLLYTIAAPFLLGQYFSAILTGTLVVVGVIAHQLMVRGYINAASIIILAVMDLILVLSIFVSGGVLGASFNSLVLTTVMAGVLLRGRGAFVMTGINTTIGIVFLVYQEKLPSPLIPQTPFTFFSSLLVYLFFIAALLQGSSRSIEKVLRNLYKSEQEVKQKNMEMQTFASSLEKTISSRTRELEEANKGNERRARQFEAITKIARTINQSQDLDTLLSQLTELISQQFGYYHIGVFFLDYTSGNAVLIASNSPGGKKMLARNHKLKIGQTGIVGYVAGTGLPRIALDTGADAIYFNNPDLPETRSEIALPLTRRGNEVIGVLDVQSMEQNAFNQEDIRTLSTLADQVAIAIQNAQLFAEQERILRETQAIYSRDFKSGWARFMRTQNISGINRRNMRNTLLAAPMEIPGAMEAIRSGRVYQSNINSPSMLTIPIKLRERTLGVLHIKSDDNQTWTEDEMDIISAIMERAALSIENARLLEDSRLIAEREHAISDISTKIGSDTQIEQILKTVARELGAQLSGTQITVEIGGGDI
;
A
#
# COMPACT_ATOMS: atom_id res chain seq x y z
N MET A 1 2.75 -37.87 -61.89
CA MET A 1 3.74 -37.49 -62.93
C MET A 1 3.54 -36.07 -63.47
N LEU A 2 2.31 -35.62 -63.75
CA LEU A 2 2.05 -34.26 -64.28
C LEU A 2 2.49 -33.09 -63.36
N SER A 3 2.37 -33.20 -62.04
CA SER A 3 2.81 -32.16 -61.09
C SER A 3 4.34 -32.00 -61.01
N ASN A 4 5.09 -33.08 -61.20
CA ASN A 4 6.56 -33.05 -61.24
C ASN A 4 7.08 -32.47 -62.56
N LEU A 5 6.38 -32.69 -63.69
CA LEU A 5 6.67 -31.98 -64.93
C LEU A 5 6.41 -30.47 -64.77
N GLN A 6 5.26 -30.07 -64.22
CA GLN A 6 4.93 -28.65 -64.05
C GLN A 6 5.94 -27.89 -63.17
N ARG A 7 6.49 -28.52 -62.12
CA ARG A 7 7.56 -27.94 -61.30
C ARG A 7 8.89 -27.77 -62.05
N LEU A 8 9.24 -28.69 -62.94
CA LEU A 8 10.45 -28.59 -63.77
C LEU A 8 10.39 -27.41 -64.75
N PHE A 9 9.18 -26.95 -65.08
CA PHE A 9 8.91 -25.96 -66.13
C PHE A 9 8.43 -24.60 -65.62
N SER A 10 8.31 -24.45 -64.30
CA SER A 10 7.92 -23.21 -63.63
C SER A 10 9.16 -22.34 -63.35
N PRO A 11 9.07 -21.00 -63.47
CA PRO A 11 10.18 -20.15 -63.04
C PRO A 11 10.42 -20.29 -61.53
N PRO A 12 11.67 -20.29 -61.05
CA PRO A 12 11.97 -20.34 -59.62
C PRO A 12 11.47 -19.07 -58.91
N ILE A 13 11.04 -19.23 -57.66
CA ILE A 13 10.52 -18.14 -56.81
C ILE A 13 11.57 -17.80 -55.75
N PHE A 14 11.85 -16.50 -55.61
CA PHE A 14 12.80 -15.88 -54.69
C PHE A 14 12.06 -14.87 -53.80
N GLU A 15 12.67 -14.47 -52.67
CA GLU A 15 12.14 -13.39 -51.82
C GLU A 15 12.21 -12.02 -52.52
N ASP A 16 13.20 -11.85 -53.41
CA ASP A 16 13.41 -10.64 -54.18
C ASP A 16 12.44 -10.57 -55.38
N VAL A 17 11.59 -9.55 -55.36
CA VAL A 17 10.58 -9.27 -56.40
C VAL A 17 11.22 -9.09 -57.78
N GLU A 18 12.42 -8.52 -57.84
CA GLU A 18 13.13 -8.29 -59.09
C GLU A 18 13.68 -9.60 -59.67
N LYS A 19 14.25 -10.47 -58.83
CA LYS A 19 14.69 -11.80 -59.22
C LYS A 19 13.55 -12.65 -59.79
N ASN A 20 12.37 -12.57 -59.18
CA ASN A 20 11.16 -13.23 -59.67
C ASN A 20 10.73 -12.74 -61.05
N ARG A 21 10.81 -11.43 -61.28
CA ARG A 21 10.49 -10.82 -62.57
C ARG A 21 11.44 -11.33 -63.65
N ILE A 22 12.75 -11.27 -63.41
CA ILE A 22 13.76 -11.68 -64.39
C ILE A 22 13.66 -13.19 -64.66
N ALA A 23 13.47 -14.02 -63.63
CA ALA A 23 13.29 -15.46 -63.80
C ALA A 23 12.04 -15.82 -64.63
N SER A 24 10.92 -15.10 -64.42
CA SER A 24 9.70 -15.29 -65.22
C SER A 24 9.90 -14.91 -66.70
N LEU A 25 10.63 -13.83 -66.95
CA LEU A 25 10.95 -13.37 -68.31
C LEU A 25 11.90 -14.37 -69.01
N LEU A 26 12.96 -14.79 -68.30
CA LEU A 26 13.92 -15.75 -68.80
C LEU A 26 13.27 -17.11 -69.10
N ASN A 27 12.34 -17.56 -68.26
CA ASN A 27 11.55 -18.77 -68.53
C ASN A 27 10.65 -18.62 -69.77
N THR A 28 10.05 -17.45 -70.00
CA THR A 28 9.25 -17.17 -71.20
C THR A 28 10.12 -17.23 -72.46
N ILE A 29 11.32 -16.66 -72.40
CA ILE A 29 12.31 -16.69 -73.49
C ILE A 29 12.75 -18.12 -73.76
N LEU A 30 13.08 -18.91 -72.74
CA LEU A 30 13.45 -20.32 -72.88
C LEU A 30 12.35 -21.11 -73.59
N TRP A 31 11.09 -20.89 -73.24
CA TRP A 31 9.96 -21.52 -73.93
C TRP A 31 9.82 -21.07 -75.38
N ALA A 32 10.01 -19.78 -75.66
CA ALA A 32 10.02 -19.28 -77.03
C ALA A 32 11.16 -19.89 -77.85
N ILE A 33 12.35 -20.05 -77.25
CA ILE A 33 13.52 -20.70 -77.87
C ILE A 33 13.22 -22.17 -78.16
N ILE A 34 12.67 -22.92 -77.20
CA ILE A 34 12.34 -24.34 -77.36
C ILE A 34 11.27 -24.50 -78.44
N LEU A 35 10.20 -23.72 -78.40
CA LEU A 35 9.12 -23.79 -79.39
C LEU A 35 9.64 -23.46 -80.79
N MET A 36 10.40 -22.39 -80.92
CA MET A 36 10.97 -21.99 -82.20
C MET A 36 12.02 -23.00 -82.70
N GLY A 37 12.83 -23.56 -81.81
CA GLY A 37 13.81 -24.61 -82.13
C GLY A 37 13.14 -25.91 -82.61
N LEU A 38 12.01 -26.30 -81.99
CA LEU A 38 11.21 -27.43 -82.45
C LEU A 38 10.61 -27.17 -83.84
N LEU A 39 10.01 -26.00 -84.06
CA LEU A 39 9.49 -25.59 -85.37
C LEU A 39 10.60 -25.57 -86.43
N TYR A 40 11.76 -25.03 -86.07
CA TYR A 40 12.92 -25.00 -86.93
C TYR A 40 13.43 -26.40 -87.26
N THR A 41 13.43 -27.34 -86.32
CA THR A 41 13.85 -28.73 -86.57
C THR A 41 12.94 -29.44 -87.57
N ILE A 42 11.64 -29.09 -87.59
CA ILE A 42 10.68 -29.63 -88.55
C ILE A 42 10.88 -28.98 -89.94
N ALA A 43 11.11 -27.66 -89.99
CA ALA A 43 11.18 -26.91 -91.24
C ALA A 43 12.56 -26.95 -91.92
N ALA A 44 13.65 -26.98 -91.15
CA ALA A 44 15.02 -26.81 -91.63
C ALA A 44 15.56 -27.95 -92.50
N PRO A 45 15.17 -29.23 -92.35
CA PRO A 45 15.58 -30.30 -93.28
C PRO A 45 15.19 -30.02 -94.73
N PHE A 46 14.10 -29.29 -94.95
CA PHE A 46 13.64 -28.87 -96.29
C PHE A 46 14.42 -27.68 -96.86
N LEU A 47 15.18 -26.96 -96.03
CA LEU A 47 15.80 -25.67 -96.38
C LEU A 47 17.34 -25.69 -96.33
N LEU A 48 17.94 -26.44 -95.41
CA LEU A 48 19.36 -26.28 -94.99
C LEU A 48 20.13 -27.59 -94.83
N GLY A 49 19.48 -28.73 -95.06
CA GLY A 49 20.03 -30.07 -94.79
C GLY A 49 19.86 -30.53 -93.33
N GLN A 50 19.88 -31.86 -93.12
CA GLN A 50 19.52 -32.48 -91.83
C GLN A 50 20.55 -32.25 -90.71
N TYR A 51 21.85 -32.17 -91.02
CA TYR A 51 22.88 -32.15 -89.97
C TYR A 51 23.02 -30.78 -89.27
N PHE A 52 22.94 -29.67 -90.01
CA PHE A 52 23.12 -28.32 -89.44
C PHE A 52 21.99 -27.94 -88.48
N SER A 53 20.75 -28.31 -88.82
CA SER A 53 19.57 -28.03 -88.00
C SER A 53 19.55 -28.82 -86.69
N ALA A 54 19.98 -30.09 -86.72
CA ALA A 54 20.09 -30.92 -85.52
C ALA A 54 21.14 -30.38 -84.52
N ILE A 55 22.29 -29.92 -85.02
CA ILE A 55 23.35 -29.35 -84.17
C ILE A 55 22.85 -28.07 -83.49
N LEU A 56 22.23 -27.16 -84.24
CA LEU A 56 21.74 -25.89 -83.71
C LEU A 56 20.66 -26.07 -82.64
N THR A 57 19.67 -26.92 -82.91
CA THR A 57 18.63 -27.23 -81.92
C THR A 57 19.22 -27.92 -80.69
N GLY A 58 20.19 -28.83 -80.88
CA GLY A 58 20.93 -29.46 -79.77
C GLY A 58 21.63 -28.44 -78.88
N THR A 59 22.35 -27.46 -79.47
CA THR A 59 23.02 -26.39 -78.72
C THR A 59 22.03 -25.54 -77.92
N LEU A 60 20.89 -25.15 -78.52
CA LEU A 60 19.86 -24.37 -77.83
C LEU A 60 19.24 -25.12 -76.64
N VAL A 61 19.02 -26.42 -76.77
CA VAL A 61 18.49 -27.26 -75.67
C VAL A 61 19.51 -27.36 -74.54
N VAL A 62 20.78 -27.66 -74.83
CA VAL A 62 21.82 -27.77 -73.79
C VAL A 62 21.98 -26.45 -73.04
N VAL A 63 22.05 -25.33 -73.75
CA VAL A 63 22.18 -24.01 -73.14
C VAL A 63 20.93 -23.63 -72.35
N GLY A 64 19.74 -24.00 -72.85
CA GLY A 64 18.48 -23.82 -72.14
C GLY A 64 18.46 -24.57 -70.80
N VAL A 65 18.95 -25.81 -70.77
CA VAL A 65 19.07 -26.61 -69.53
C VAL A 65 20.07 -26.00 -68.56
N ILE A 66 21.26 -25.60 -69.04
CA ILE A 66 22.29 -24.95 -68.21
C ILE A 66 21.74 -23.67 -67.57
N ALA A 67 21.10 -22.83 -68.37
CA ALA A 67 20.54 -21.58 -67.90
C ALA A 67 19.38 -21.80 -66.91
N HIS A 68 18.52 -22.79 -67.15
CA HIS A 68 17.49 -23.18 -66.20
C HIS A 68 18.09 -23.63 -64.86
N GLN A 69 19.14 -24.46 -64.89
CA GLN A 69 19.78 -24.93 -63.66
C GLN A 69 20.48 -23.80 -62.89
N LEU A 70 21.08 -22.84 -63.60
CA LEU A 70 21.63 -21.62 -62.99
C LEU A 70 20.54 -20.75 -62.35
N MET A 71 19.37 -20.62 -62.99
CA MET A 71 18.23 -19.94 -62.38
C MET A 71 17.79 -20.63 -61.09
N VAL A 72 17.64 -21.95 -61.07
CA VAL A 72 17.25 -22.70 -59.86
C VAL A 72 18.27 -22.53 -58.73
N ARG A 73 19.56 -22.37 -59.06
CA ARG A 73 20.63 -22.08 -58.10
C ARG A 73 20.71 -20.59 -57.68
N GLY A 74 19.85 -19.73 -58.20
CA GLY A 74 19.80 -18.30 -57.86
C GLY A 74 20.74 -17.40 -58.66
N TYR A 75 21.49 -17.95 -59.63
CA TYR A 75 22.42 -17.20 -60.50
C TYR A 75 21.73 -16.65 -61.76
N ILE A 76 20.69 -15.84 -61.57
CA ILE A 76 19.78 -15.38 -62.65
C ILE A 76 20.50 -14.48 -63.67
N ASN A 77 21.39 -13.60 -63.20
CA ASN A 77 22.16 -12.73 -64.09
C ASN A 77 23.15 -13.55 -64.96
N ALA A 78 23.80 -14.55 -64.38
CA ALA A 78 24.70 -15.44 -65.12
C ALA A 78 23.94 -16.27 -66.16
N ALA A 79 22.76 -16.79 -65.80
CA ALA A 79 21.87 -17.48 -66.74
C ALA A 79 21.45 -16.59 -67.91
N SER A 80 21.11 -15.32 -67.61
CA SER A 80 20.74 -14.31 -68.62
C SER A 80 21.90 -14.01 -69.57
N ILE A 81 23.11 -13.79 -69.04
CA ILE A 81 24.32 -13.54 -69.84
C ILE A 81 24.63 -14.73 -70.74
N ILE A 82 24.56 -15.97 -70.23
CA ILE A 82 24.87 -17.18 -71.01
C ILE A 82 23.87 -17.35 -72.15
N ILE A 83 22.57 -17.20 -71.89
CA ILE A 83 21.55 -17.27 -72.95
C ILE A 83 21.79 -16.17 -73.99
N LEU A 84 22.04 -14.94 -73.55
CA LEU A 84 22.31 -13.82 -74.45
C LEU A 84 23.54 -14.07 -75.31
N ALA A 85 24.66 -14.48 -74.72
CA ALA A 85 25.91 -14.72 -75.44
C ALA A 85 25.80 -15.85 -76.47
N VAL A 86 25.14 -16.95 -76.09
CA VAL A 86 24.92 -18.08 -77.01
C VAL A 86 23.95 -17.67 -78.13
N MET A 87 22.86 -16.97 -77.80
CA MET A 87 21.90 -16.53 -78.78
C MET A 87 22.53 -15.55 -79.76
N ASP A 88 23.33 -14.61 -79.27
CA ASP A 88 24.06 -13.65 -80.10
C ASP A 88 25.06 -14.35 -81.02
N LEU A 89 25.82 -15.33 -80.51
CA LEU A 89 26.72 -16.15 -81.32
C LEU A 89 25.98 -16.89 -82.45
N ILE A 90 24.83 -17.49 -82.15
CA ILE A 90 23.98 -18.18 -83.13
C ILE A 90 23.50 -17.20 -84.21
N LEU A 91 23.07 -16.01 -83.81
CA LEU A 91 22.59 -14.99 -84.72
C LEU A 91 23.70 -14.42 -85.61
N VAL A 92 24.89 -14.21 -85.06
CA VAL A 92 26.10 -13.83 -85.81
C VAL A 92 26.46 -14.87 -86.86
N LEU A 93 26.44 -16.16 -86.48
CA LEU A 93 26.67 -17.25 -87.43
C LEU A 93 25.59 -17.28 -88.52
N SER A 94 24.33 -17.00 -88.13
CA SER A 94 23.23 -16.91 -89.08
C SER A 94 23.44 -15.78 -90.10
N ILE A 95 23.92 -14.61 -89.69
CA ILE A 95 24.27 -13.49 -90.59
C ILE A 95 25.32 -13.90 -91.61
N PHE A 96 26.37 -14.59 -91.17
CA PHE A 96 27.45 -15.08 -92.05
C PHE A 96 26.91 -16.06 -93.12
N VAL A 97 26.04 -16.98 -92.71
CA VAL A 97 25.47 -18.02 -93.58
C VAL A 97 24.41 -17.46 -94.54
N SER A 98 23.74 -16.36 -94.18
CA SER A 98 22.61 -15.76 -94.90
C SER A 98 22.96 -14.48 -95.68
N GLY A 99 24.19 -14.33 -96.17
CA GLY A 99 24.55 -13.22 -97.07
C GLY A 99 24.89 -11.89 -96.40
N GLY A 100 25.20 -11.91 -95.10
CA GLY A 100 25.74 -10.75 -94.39
C GLY A 100 24.71 -9.66 -94.11
N VAL A 101 25.13 -8.39 -94.24
CA VAL A 101 24.34 -7.21 -93.84
C VAL A 101 23.11 -6.99 -94.72
N LEU A 102 23.10 -7.52 -95.95
CA LEU A 102 22.00 -7.38 -96.89
C LEU A 102 20.84 -8.38 -96.62
N GLY A 103 21.04 -9.36 -95.73
CA GLY A 103 20.02 -10.36 -95.37
C GLY A 103 19.16 -9.94 -94.18
N ALA A 104 17.96 -10.54 -94.06
CA ALA A 104 17.05 -10.30 -92.92
C ALA A 104 17.69 -10.62 -91.56
N SER A 105 18.67 -11.53 -91.53
CA SER A 105 19.35 -11.97 -90.31
C SER A 105 20.12 -10.85 -89.62
N PHE A 106 20.50 -9.78 -90.33
CA PHE A 106 21.14 -8.63 -89.70
C PHE A 106 20.23 -7.94 -88.67
N ASN A 107 18.92 -7.92 -88.92
CA ASN A 107 17.94 -7.33 -88.00
C ASN A 107 17.81 -8.10 -86.67
N SER A 108 18.36 -9.32 -86.61
CA SER A 108 18.34 -10.15 -85.39
C SER A 108 19.20 -9.57 -84.26
N LEU A 109 20.18 -8.72 -84.57
CA LEU A 109 21.00 -8.05 -83.55
C LEU A 109 20.17 -7.08 -82.68
N VAL A 110 19.05 -6.57 -83.21
CA VAL A 110 18.11 -5.75 -82.42
C VAL A 110 17.44 -6.61 -81.34
N LEU A 111 17.16 -7.88 -81.64
CA LEU A 111 16.52 -8.80 -80.69
C LEU A 111 17.40 -9.08 -79.47
N THR A 112 18.70 -9.34 -79.63
CA THR A 112 19.61 -9.57 -78.49
C THR A 112 19.81 -8.31 -77.67
N THR A 113 19.78 -7.13 -78.30
CA THR A 113 19.81 -5.83 -77.61
C THR A 113 18.56 -5.61 -76.76
N VAL A 114 17.37 -5.83 -77.32
CA VAL A 114 16.09 -5.72 -76.59
C VAL A 114 16.04 -6.73 -75.45
N MET A 115 16.46 -7.98 -75.71
CA MET A 115 16.51 -9.03 -74.69
C MET A 115 17.46 -8.69 -73.55
N ALA A 116 18.62 -8.08 -73.84
CA ALA A 116 19.56 -7.62 -72.83
C ALA A 116 19.01 -6.46 -71.98
N GLY A 117 18.27 -5.53 -72.58
CA GLY A 117 17.60 -4.46 -71.83
C GLY A 117 16.56 -4.97 -70.84
N VAL A 118 15.84 -6.01 -71.25
CA VAL A 118 14.79 -6.65 -70.42
C VAL A 118 15.39 -7.53 -69.32
N LEU A 119 16.47 -8.27 -69.60
CA LEU A 119 17.06 -9.24 -68.66
C LEU A 119 18.15 -8.66 -67.75
N LEU A 120 19.01 -7.81 -68.28
CA LEU A 120 20.21 -7.29 -67.60
C LEU A 120 20.08 -5.78 -67.27
N ARG A 121 18.84 -5.28 -67.24
CA ARG A 121 18.50 -3.86 -67.05
C ARG A 121 19.02 -2.98 -68.19
N GLY A 122 18.75 -1.67 -68.10
CA GLY A 122 19.15 -0.69 -69.12
C GLY A 122 20.66 -0.70 -69.43
N ARG A 123 21.53 -0.96 -68.44
CA ARG A 123 22.99 -1.07 -68.66
C ARG A 123 23.37 -2.23 -69.57
N GLY A 124 22.67 -3.37 -69.48
CA GLY A 124 22.90 -4.52 -70.35
C GLY A 124 22.56 -4.25 -71.82
N ALA A 125 21.50 -3.48 -72.09
CA ALA A 125 21.17 -3.05 -73.45
C ALA A 125 22.29 -2.20 -74.09
N PHE A 126 22.87 -1.25 -73.35
CA PHE A 126 23.96 -0.42 -73.87
C PHE A 126 25.20 -1.24 -74.21
N VAL A 127 25.57 -2.18 -73.33
CA VAL A 127 26.71 -3.09 -73.57
C VAL A 127 26.47 -3.95 -74.80
N MET A 128 25.29 -4.58 -74.92
CA MET A 128 24.95 -5.38 -76.09
C MET A 128 24.84 -4.54 -77.37
N THR A 129 24.33 -3.32 -77.29
CA THR A 129 24.32 -2.40 -78.43
C THR A 129 25.74 -2.14 -78.93
N GLY A 130 26.70 -1.90 -78.02
CA GLY A 130 28.11 -1.71 -78.38
C GLY A 130 28.73 -2.94 -79.04
N ILE A 131 28.46 -4.14 -78.50
CA ILE A 131 28.91 -5.42 -79.07
C ILE A 131 28.31 -5.60 -80.47
N ASN A 132 26.99 -5.46 -80.61
CA ASN A 132 26.27 -5.66 -81.87
C ASN A 132 26.64 -4.62 -82.93
N THR A 133 26.91 -3.37 -82.52
CA THR A 133 27.39 -2.32 -83.42
C THR A 133 28.78 -2.68 -83.94
N THR A 134 29.67 -3.16 -83.07
CA THR A 134 31.01 -3.61 -83.46
C THR A 134 30.93 -4.77 -84.44
N ILE A 135 30.10 -5.78 -84.14
CA ILE A 135 29.82 -6.90 -85.05
C ILE A 135 29.29 -6.39 -86.39
N GLY A 136 28.33 -5.47 -86.39
CA GLY A 136 27.76 -4.91 -87.60
C GLY A 136 28.79 -4.16 -88.46
N ILE A 137 29.67 -3.37 -87.84
CA ILE A 137 30.77 -2.69 -88.53
C ILE A 137 31.74 -3.71 -89.15
N VAL A 138 32.08 -4.79 -88.42
CA VAL A 138 32.94 -5.85 -88.96
C VAL A 138 32.29 -6.48 -90.19
N PHE A 139 31.01 -6.84 -90.14
CA PHE A 139 30.34 -7.40 -91.32
C PHE A 139 30.26 -6.41 -92.48
N LEU A 140 30.03 -5.12 -92.23
CA LEU A 140 30.05 -4.08 -93.27
C LEU A 140 31.40 -3.99 -93.98
N VAL A 141 32.51 -3.98 -93.22
CA VAL A 141 33.87 -3.87 -93.77
C VAL A 141 34.26 -5.10 -94.58
N TYR A 142 33.81 -6.29 -94.18
CA TYR A 142 34.17 -7.56 -94.82
C TYR A 142 33.11 -8.09 -95.79
N GLN A 143 32.03 -7.34 -96.06
CA GLN A 143 30.86 -7.82 -96.81
C GLN A 143 31.22 -8.39 -98.19
N GLU A 144 32.10 -7.74 -98.94
CA GLU A 144 32.52 -8.17 -100.29
C GLU A 144 33.47 -9.39 -100.29
N LYS A 145 34.04 -9.73 -99.12
CA LYS A 145 34.97 -10.86 -98.94
C LYS A 145 34.29 -12.09 -98.33
N LEU A 146 33.01 -11.99 -97.99
CA LEU A 146 32.26 -13.12 -97.45
C LEU A 146 32.06 -14.20 -98.52
N PRO A 147 32.11 -15.50 -98.14
CA PRO A 147 31.76 -16.57 -99.07
C PRO A 147 30.32 -16.41 -99.57
N SER A 148 30.04 -16.96 -100.76
CA SER A 148 28.68 -16.98 -101.30
C SER A 148 27.72 -17.55 -100.26
N PRO A 149 26.54 -16.93 -100.06
CA PRO A 149 25.62 -17.33 -99.01
C PRO A 149 25.20 -18.79 -99.21
N LEU A 150 25.35 -19.59 -98.16
CA LEU A 150 24.85 -20.97 -98.11
C LEU A 150 23.31 -20.99 -98.21
N ILE A 151 22.66 -19.91 -97.78
CA ILE A 151 21.21 -19.73 -97.83
C ILE A 151 20.89 -18.59 -98.80
N PRO A 152 20.34 -18.89 -99.99
CA PRO A 152 19.94 -17.88 -100.94
C PRO A 152 19.00 -16.86 -100.30
N GLN A 153 19.30 -15.57 -100.49
CA GLN A 153 18.42 -14.49 -100.08
C GLN A 153 17.27 -14.38 -101.09
N THR A 154 16.12 -14.91 -100.73
CA THR A 154 14.87 -14.82 -101.47
C THR A 154 13.87 -14.04 -100.62
N PRO A 155 12.80 -13.48 -101.22
CA PRO A 155 11.72 -12.88 -100.44
C PRO A 155 11.21 -13.83 -99.34
N PHE A 156 11.08 -15.13 -99.64
CA PHE A 156 10.63 -16.13 -98.67
C PHE A 156 11.58 -16.28 -97.48
N THR A 157 12.90 -16.42 -97.72
CA THR A 157 13.89 -16.57 -96.65
C THR A 157 14.09 -15.27 -95.85
N PHE A 158 13.90 -14.12 -96.48
CA PHE A 158 13.87 -12.82 -95.80
C PHE A 158 12.67 -12.72 -94.83
N PHE A 159 11.45 -13.02 -95.31
CA PHE A 159 10.24 -12.93 -94.50
C PHE A 159 10.18 -13.99 -93.41
N SER A 160 10.67 -15.21 -93.65
CA SER A 160 10.69 -16.26 -92.63
C SER A 160 11.57 -15.87 -91.45
N SER A 161 12.79 -15.37 -91.68
CA SER A 161 13.67 -14.87 -90.61
C SER A 161 13.05 -13.70 -89.85
N LEU A 162 12.42 -12.75 -90.55
CA LEU A 162 11.74 -11.63 -89.91
C LEU A 162 10.61 -12.09 -88.98
N LEU A 163 9.81 -13.08 -89.40
CA LEU A 163 8.74 -13.65 -88.57
C LEU A 163 9.26 -14.27 -87.27
N VAL A 164 10.43 -14.93 -87.31
CA VAL A 164 11.07 -15.46 -86.10
C VAL A 164 11.40 -14.34 -85.13
N TYR A 165 11.97 -13.24 -85.61
CA TYR A 165 12.33 -12.11 -84.74
C TYR A 165 11.10 -11.41 -84.17
N LEU A 166 10.07 -11.20 -84.99
CA LEU A 166 8.79 -10.66 -84.54
C LEU A 166 8.15 -11.57 -83.48
N PHE A 167 8.24 -12.89 -83.62
CA PHE A 167 7.75 -13.83 -82.62
C PHE A 167 8.47 -13.67 -81.28
N PHE A 168 9.80 -13.57 -81.26
CA PHE A 168 10.55 -13.36 -80.03
C PHE A 168 10.29 -11.98 -79.39
N ILE A 169 10.17 -10.92 -80.19
CA ILE A 169 9.78 -9.59 -79.70
C ILE A 169 8.37 -9.65 -79.08
N ALA A 170 7.41 -10.30 -79.74
CA ALA A 170 6.07 -10.47 -79.22
C ALA A 170 6.05 -11.29 -77.90
N ALA A 171 6.83 -12.36 -77.81
CA ALA A 171 6.97 -13.15 -76.60
C ALA A 171 7.55 -12.35 -75.43
N LEU A 172 8.57 -11.52 -75.68
CA LEU A 172 9.17 -10.61 -74.69
C LEU A 172 8.18 -9.54 -74.21
N LEU A 173 7.43 -8.92 -75.12
CA LEU A 173 6.40 -7.94 -74.81
C LEU A 173 5.27 -8.57 -73.97
N GLN A 174 4.81 -9.76 -74.36
CA GLN A 174 3.78 -10.50 -73.63
C GLN A 174 4.23 -10.86 -72.20
N GLY A 175 5.46 -11.35 -72.05
CA GLY A 175 6.04 -11.68 -70.74
C GLY A 175 6.22 -10.45 -69.84
N SER A 176 6.63 -9.33 -70.43
CA SER A 176 6.77 -8.04 -69.74
C SER A 176 5.43 -7.47 -69.31
N SER A 177 4.41 -7.50 -70.19
CA SER A 177 3.04 -7.05 -69.89
C SER A 177 2.45 -7.81 -68.71
N ARG A 178 2.54 -9.15 -68.73
CA ARG A 178 2.05 -10.01 -67.62
C ARG A 178 2.73 -9.69 -66.29
N SER A 179 4.03 -9.39 -66.33
CA SER A 179 4.80 -9.02 -65.14
C SER A 179 4.35 -7.68 -64.56
N ILE A 180 4.13 -6.68 -65.43
CA ILE A 180 3.66 -5.34 -65.05
C ILE A 180 2.26 -5.42 -64.44
N GLU A 181 1.32 -6.14 -65.06
CA GLU A 181 -0.04 -6.34 -64.52
C GLU A 181 -0.01 -6.97 -63.12
N LYS A 182 0.86 -7.95 -62.89
CA LYS A 182 1.01 -8.59 -61.58
C LYS A 182 1.53 -7.61 -60.53
N VAL A 183 2.52 -6.78 -60.87
CA VAL A 183 3.05 -5.75 -59.97
C VAL A 183 1.98 -4.71 -59.66
N LEU A 184 1.25 -4.22 -60.67
CA LEU A 184 0.16 -3.25 -60.47
C LEU A 184 -0.94 -3.82 -59.56
N ARG A 185 -1.39 -5.07 -59.79
CA ARG A 185 -2.36 -5.73 -58.90
C ARG A 185 -1.86 -5.83 -57.46
N ASN A 186 -0.60 -6.19 -57.26
CA ASN A 186 0.00 -6.27 -55.93
C ASN A 186 0.09 -4.90 -55.26
N LEU A 187 0.42 -3.84 -56.01
CA LEU A 187 0.45 -2.46 -55.51
C LEU A 187 -0.94 -2.00 -55.07
N TYR A 188 -1.96 -2.19 -55.91
CA TYR A 188 -3.34 -1.86 -55.55
C TYR A 188 -3.79 -2.61 -54.28
N LYS A 189 -3.47 -3.89 -54.16
CA LYS A 189 -3.79 -4.67 -52.96
C LYS A 189 -3.07 -4.15 -51.72
N SER A 190 -1.77 -3.85 -51.82
CA SER A 190 -0.98 -3.31 -50.72
C SER A 190 -1.47 -1.93 -50.28
N GLU A 191 -1.86 -1.06 -51.22
CA GLU A 191 -2.44 0.25 -50.92
C GLU A 191 -3.74 0.11 -50.12
N GLN A 192 -4.62 -0.83 -50.51
CA GLN A 192 -5.86 -1.11 -49.78
C GLN A 192 -5.59 -1.65 -48.37
N GLU A 193 -4.65 -2.58 -48.21
CA GLU A 193 -4.27 -3.11 -46.90
C GLU A 193 -3.72 -2.01 -45.98
N VAL A 194 -2.91 -1.08 -46.51
CA VAL A 194 -2.39 0.07 -45.75
C VAL A 194 -3.52 1.02 -45.37
N LYS A 195 -4.44 1.33 -46.29
CA LYS A 195 -5.61 2.18 -45.99
C LYS A 195 -6.47 1.56 -44.89
N GLN A 196 -6.73 0.26 -44.96
CA GLN A 196 -7.52 -0.46 -43.97
C GLN A 196 -6.85 -0.42 -42.58
N LYS A 197 -5.55 -0.76 -42.51
CA LYS A 197 -4.80 -0.69 -41.24
C LYS A 197 -4.75 0.71 -40.65
N ASN A 198 -4.67 1.75 -41.49
CA ASN A 198 -4.72 3.14 -41.02
C ASN A 198 -6.08 3.50 -40.42
N MET A 199 -7.19 3.03 -41.02
CA MET A 199 -8.53 3.24 -40.45
C MET A 199 -8.68 2.50 -39.11
N GLU A 200 -8.24 1.25 -39.03
CA GLU A 200 -8.23 0.47 -37.77
C GLU A 200 -7.38 1.13 -36.68
N MET A 201 -6.22 1.68 -37.04
CA MET A 201 -5.36 2.39 -36.10
C MET A 201 -6.04 3.67 -35.58
N GLN A 202 -6.74 4.42 -36.44
CA GLN A 202 -7.47 5.62 -36.04
C GLN A 202 -8.64 5.31 -35.11
N THR A 203 -9.41 4.25 -35.40
CA THR A 203 -10.51 3.83 -34.52
C THR A 203 -10.00 3.32 -33.18
N PHE A 204 -8.90 2.56 -33.18
CA PHE A 204 -8.23 2.11 -31.95
C PHE A 204 -7.72 3.30 -31.13
N ALA A 205 -7.04 4.27 -31.73
CA ALA A 205 -6.55 5.47 -31.06
C ALA A 205 -7.68 6.28 -30.42
N SER A 206 -8.79 6.49 -31.14
CA SER A 206 -9.96 7.19 -30.60
C SER A 206 -10.62 6.43 -29.44
N SER A 207 -10.71 5.10 -29.54
CA SER A 207 -11.23 4.28 -28.44
C SER A 207 -10.35 4.34 -27.21
N LEU A 208 -9.02 4.34 -27.41
CA LEU A 208 -8.05 4.44 -26.33
C LEU A 208 -8.14 5.80 -25.63
N GLU A 209 -8.25 6.89 -26.38
CA GLU A 209 -8.42 8.24 -25.84
C GLU A 209 -9.70 8.35 -24.99
N LYS A 210 -10.82 7.82 -25.49
CA LYS A 210 -12.08 7.75 -24.71
C LYS A 210 -11.92 6.94 -23.42
N THR A 211 -11.24 5.79 -23.49
CA THR A 211 -11.01 4.92 -22.34
C THR A 211 -10.13 5.61 -21.30
N ILE A 212 -9.03 6.23 -21.73
CA ILE A 212 -8.12 6.98 -20.87
C ILE A 212 -8.89 8.12 -20.19
N SER A 213 -9.62 8.94 -20.97
CA SER A 213 -10.40 10.05 -20.42
C SER A 213 -11.43 9.59 -19.38
N SER A 214 -12.16 8.50 -19.64
CA SER A 214 -13.12 7.93 -18.70
C SER A 214 -12.44 7.44 -17.41
N ARG A 215 -11.33 6.70 -17.53
CA ARG A 215 -10.61 6.15 -16.37
C ARG A 215 -9.93 7.24 -15.54
N THR A 216 -9.40 8.28 -16.19
CA THR A 216 -8.84 9.45 -15.50
C THR A 216 -9.92 10.16 -14.68
N ARG A 217 -11.13 10.32 -15.22
CA ARG A 217 -12.25 10.92 -14.49
C ARG A 217 -12.71 10.06 -13.29
N GLU A 218 -12.87 8.76 -13.49
CA GLU A 218 -13.20 7.81 -12.41
C GLU A 218 -12.15 7.87 -11.27
N LEU A 219 -10.86 7.89 -11.62
CA LEU A 219 -9.76 8.00 -10.67
C LEU A 219 -9.81 9.32 -9.91
N GLU A 220 -10.08 10.43 -10.59
CA GLU A 220 -10.15 11.75 -9.95
C GLU A 220 -11.32 11.84 -8.96
N GLU A 221 -12.49 11.30 -9.32
CA GLU A 221 -13.65 11.22 -8.44
C GLU A 221 -13.38 10.31 -7.22
N ALA A 222 -12.78 9.14 -7.43
CA ALA A 222 -12.38 8.24 -6.34
C ALA A 222 -11.33 8.87 -5.42
N ASN A 223 -10.36 9.61 -5.98
CA ASN A 223 -9.31 10.26 -5.21
C ASN A 223 -9.88 11.41 -4.35
N LYS A 224 -10.76 12.25 -4.91
CA LYS A 224 -11.51 13.27 -4.13
C LYS A 224 -12.29 12.65 -2.97
N GLY A 225 -12.92 11.49 -3.20
CA GLY A 225 -13.62 10.74 -2.15
C GLY A 225 -12.69 10.19 -1.06
N ASN A 226 -11.49 9.73 -1.43
CA ASN A 226 -10.46 9.30 -0.47
C ASN A 226 -9.92 10.47 0.35
N GLU A 227 -9.63 11.62 -0.28
CA GLU A 227 -9.13 12.82 0.42
C GLU A 227 -10.13 13.40 1.41
N ARG A 228 -11.43 13.36 1.11
CA ARG A 228 -12.49 13.78 2.05
C ARG A 228 -12.51 12.87 3.29
N ARG A 229 -12.49 11.55 3.09
CA ARG A 229 -12.44 10.56 4.18
C ARG A 229 -11.17 10.70 5.02
N ALA A 230 -10.01 10.90 4.38
CA ALA A 230 -8.75 11.12 5.10
C ALA A 230 -8.82 12.36 6.02
N ARG A 231 -9.37 13.48 5.53
CA ARG A 231 -9.57 14.69 6.34
C ARG A 231 -10.54 14.47 7.51
N GLN A 232 -11.64 13.73 7.29
CA GLN A 232 -12.56 13.35 8.36
C GLN A 232 -11.83 12.53 9.44
N PHE A 233 -11.03 11.53 9.05
CA PHE A 233 -10.23 10.73 10.00
C PHE A 233 -9.18 11.55 10.76
N GLU A 234 -8.52 12.49 10.08
CA GLU A 234 -7.54 13.37 10.71
C GLU A 234 -8.20 14.25 11.80
N ALA A 235 -9.39 14.78 11.52
CA ALA A 235 -10.17 15.55 12.49
C ALA A 235 -10.57 14.69 13.70
N ILE A 236 -11.06 13.47 13.48
CA ILE A 236 -11.38 12.50 14.56
C ILE A 236 -10.13 12.21 15.40
N THR A 237 -8.99 11.96 14.76
CA THR A 237 -7.73 11.66 15.45
C THR A 237 -7.22 12.85 16.27
N LYS A 238 -7.38 14.07 15.75
CA LYS A 238 -7.05 15.30 16.47
C LYS A 238 -7.92 15.46 17.71
N ILE A 239 -9.23 15.24 17.59
CA ILE A 239 -10.18 15.23 18.72
C ILE A 239 -9.74 14.16 19.74
N ALA A 240 -9.49 12.92 19.32
CA ALA A 240 -9.02 11.83 20.19
C ALA A 240 -7.70 12.13 20.92
N ARG A 241 -6.77 12.87 20.30
CA ARG A 241 -5.51 13.28 20.94
C ARG A 241 -5.72 14.38 21.98
N THR A 242 -6.51 15.41 21.67
CA THR A 242 -6.87 16.46 22.64
C THR A 242 -7.59 15.86 23.84
N ILE A 243 -8.47 14.89 23.58
CA ILE A 243 -9.18 14.10 24.58
C ILE A 243 -8.24 13.40 25.57
N ASN A 244 -7.15 12.76 25.09
CA ASN A 244 -6.20 12.05 25.95
C ASN A 244 -5.31 12.96 26.82
N GLN A 245 -5.42 14.28 26.70
CA GLN A 245 -4.63 15.25 27.50
C GLN A 245 -5.39 15.79 28.71
N SER A 246 -6.73 15.66 28.75
CA SER A 246 -7.53 16.11 29.89
C SER A 246 -7.61 15.00 30.94
N GLN A 247 -7.07 15.27 32.13
CA GLN A 247 -7.19 14.36 33.28
C GLN A 247 -8.55 14.48 33.98
N ASP A 248 -9.29 15.56 33.71
CA ASP A 248 -10.61 15.82 34.27
C ASP A 248 -11.71 15.45 33.27
N LEU A 249 -12.64 14.60 33.71
CA LEU A 249 -13.75 14.08 32.92
C LEU A 249 -14.76 15.19 32.54
N ASP A 250 -15.01 16.15 33.43
CA ASP A 250 -15.98 17.21 33.18
C ASP A 250 -15.45 18.18 32.11
N THR A 251 -14.18 18.58 32.24
CA THR A 251 -13.48 19.38 31.24
C THR A 251 -13.41 18.66 29.90
N LEU A 252 -13.13 17.36 29.92
CA LEU A 252 -13.04 16.52 28.73
C LEU A 252 -14.35 16.51 27.93
N LEU A 253 -15.46 16.20 28.61
CA LEU A 253 -16.76 16.07 27.96
C LEU A 253 -17.26 17.42 27.45
N SER A 254 -17.00 18.50 28.19
CA SER A 254 -17.33 19.86 27.75
C SER A 254 -16.58 20.22 26.46
N GLN A 255 -15.27 19.99 26.39
CA GLN A 255 -14.48 20.23 25.18
C GLN A 255 -14.92 19.35 24.01
N LEU A 256 -15.27 18.10 24.28
CA LEU A 256 -15.71 17.15 23.28
C LEU A 256 -17.02 17.59 22.61
N THR A 257 -18.02 18.00 23.40
CA THR A 257 -19.30 18.48 22.85
C THR A 257 -19.12 19.74 22.01
N GLU A 258 -18.24 20.65 22.44
CA GLU A 258 -17.89 21.86 21.70
C GLU A 258 -17.18 21.56 20.37
N LEU A 259 -16.16 20.69 20.39
CA LEU A 259 -15.39 20.32 19.20
C LEU A 259 -16.25 19.60 18.16
N ILE A 260 -17.12 18.67 18.59
CA ILE A 260 -18.03 17.98 17.67
C ILE A 260 -18.99 18.99 17.02
N SER A 261 -19.53 19.93 17.79
CA SER A 261 -20.40 20.98 17.23
C SER A 261 -19.65 21.86 16.22
N GLN A 262 -18.45 22.35 16.56
CA GLN A 262 -17.67 23.24 15.68
C GLN A 262 -17.19 22.56 14.39
N GLN A 263 -16.77 21.28 14.47
CA GLN A 263 -16.19 20.58 13.34
C GLN A 263 -17.25 20.09 12.34
N PHE A 264 -18.44 19.73 12.83
CA PHE A 264 -19.50 19.14 12.01
C PHE A 264 -20.70 20.08 11.80
N GLY A 265 -20.75 21.24 12.47
CA GLY A 265 -21.79 22.25 12.27
C GLY A 265 -23.15 21.90 12.92
N TYR A 266 -23.18 20.98 13.88
CA TYR A 266 -24.41 20.58 14.55
C TYR A 266 -24.82 21.56 15.65
N TYR A 267 -26.12 21.79 15.75
CA TYR A 267 -26.75 22.73 16.67
C TYR A 267 -26.53 22.36 18.13
N HIS A 268 -26.77 21.10 18.47
CA HIS A 268 -26.68 20.62 19.84
C HIS A 268 -26.01 19.26 19.89
N ILE A 269 -25.04 19.14 20.79
CA ILE A 269 -24.41 17.90 21.21
C ILE A 269 -24.67 17.74 22.70
N GLY A 270 -25.13 16.57 23.11
CA GLY A 270 -25.35 16.17 24.50
C GLY A 270 -24.68 14.84 24.79
N VAL A 271 -24.10 14.71 25.98
CA VAL A 271 -23.63 13.40 26.48
C VAL A 271 -24.45 13.05 27.71
N PHE A 272 -24.98 11.84 27.72
CA PHE A 272 -25.73 11.27 28.83
C PHE A 272 -25.00 10.08 29.43
N PHE A 273 -24.95 9.98 30.76
CA PHE A 273 -24.55 8.75 31.46
C PHE A 273 -25.74 7.97 31.96
N LEU A 274 -25.61 6.65 31.92
CA LEU A 274 -26.63 5.75 32.44
C LEU A 274 -26.42 5.54 33.94
N ASP A 275 -27.44 5.88 34.72
CA ASP A 275 -27.56 5.50 36.11
C ASP A 275 -28.59 4.37 36.21
N TYR A 276 -28.08 3.14 36.23
CA TYR A 276 -28.90 1.94 36.37
C TYR A 276 -29.59 1.83 37.74
N THR A 277 -29.10 2.51 38.78
CA THR A 277 -29.74 2.48 40.10
C THR A 277 -31.02 3.29 40.12
N SER A 278 -31.02 4.45 39.45
CA SER A 278 -32.23 5.28 39.32
C SER A 278 -33.05 4.97 38.05
N GLY A 279 -32.50 4.19 37.12
CA GLY A 279 -33.14 3.86 35.84
C GLY A 279 -33.18 5.02 34.85
N ASN A 280 -32.25 5.97 34.96
CA ASN A 280 -32.25 7.20 34.17
C ASN A 280 -30.93 7.41 33.40
N ALA A 281 -31.04 7.99 32.21
CA ALA A 281 -29.95 8.65 31.50
C ALA A 281 -29.88 10.12 31.96
N VAL A 282 -28.75 10.54 32.50
CA VAL A 282 -28.52 11.88 33.05
C VAL A 282 -27.63 12.67 32.12
N LEU A 283 -28.04 13.89 31.72
CA LEU A 283 -27.20 14.77 30.90
C LEU A 283 -26.03 15.29 31.74
N ILE A 284 -24.80 15.06 31.27
CA ILE A 284 -23.57 15.45 31.98
C ILE A 284 -22.77 16.52 31.24
N ALA A 285 -22.90 16.63 29.92
CA ALA A 285 -22.23 17.64 29.13
C ALA A 285 -23.06 18.05 27.91
N SER A 286 -22.96 19.32 27.53
CA SER A 286 -23.54 19.86 26.30
C SER A 286 -22.89 21.18 25.90
N ASN A 287 -22.80 21.44 24.60
CA ASN A 287 -22.25 22.69 24.03
C ASN A 287 -23.28 23.84 24.03
N SER A 288 -24.54 23.53 23.71
CA SER A 288 -25.55 24.52 23.35
C SER A 288 -26.09 25.33 24.56
N PRO A 289 -26.61 26.54 24.35
CA PRO A 289 -27.27 27.31 25.41
C PRO A 289 -28.45 26.56 26.07
N GLY A 290 -29.25 25.84 25.27
CA GLY A 290 -30.35 25.01 25.75
C GLY A 290 -29.85 23.85 26.62
N GLY A 291 -28.82 23.15 26.15
CA GLY A 291 -28.14 22.10 26.89
C GLY A 291 -27.55 22.59 28.22
N LYS A 292 -26.98 23.79 28.27
CA LYS A 292 -26.50 24.40 29.53
C LYS A 292 -27.62 24.64 30.55
N LYS A 293 -28.82 25.03 30.11
CA LYS A 293 -30.01 25.10 30.99
C LYS A 293 -30.42 23.71 31.48
N MET A 294 -30.39 22.70 30.60
CA MET A 294 -30.68 21.31 30.94
C MET A 294 -29.69 20.76 31.98
N LEU A 295 -28.40 21.08 31.85
CA LEU A 295 -27.37 20.74 32.84
C LEU A 295 -27.66 21.36 34.21
N ALA A 296 -27.97 22.67 34.24
CA ALA A 296 -28.24 23.38 35.49
C ALA A 296 -29.43 22.80 36.29
N ARG A 297 -30.41 22.20 35.61
CA ARG A 297 -31.55 21.51 36.24
C ARG A 297 -31.39 20.00 36.38
N ASN A 298 -30.19 19.46 36.14
CA ASN A 298 -29.87 18.03 36.22
C ASN A 298 -30.87 17.18 35.39
N HIS A 299 -30.96 17.48 34.09
CA HIS A 299 -31.92 16.84 33.18
C HIS A 299 -31.73 15.32 33.10
N LYS A 300 -32.85 14.58 33.20
CA LYS A 300 -32.89 13.12 33.25
C LYS A 300 -33.96 12.57 32.33
N LEU A 301 -33.67 11.45 31.68
CA LEU A 301 -34.58 10.71 30.81
C LEU A 301 -34.64 9.25 31.27
N LYS A 302 -35.83 8.62 31.23
CA LYS A 302 -35.95 7.21 31.60
C LYS A 302 -35.35 6.29 30.53
N ILE A 303 -34.57 5.31 30.97
CA ILE A 303 -33.99 4.29 30.10
C ILE A 303 -35.12 3.44 29.49
N GLY A 304 -35.12 3.28 28.16
CA GLY A 304 -36.04 2.41 27.42
C GLY A 304 -37.48 2.92 27.22
N GLN A 305 -37.86 4.09 27.72
CA GLN A 305 -39.27 4.54 27.69
C GLN A 305 -39.51 5.88 26.97
N THR A 306 -38.58 6.84 27.00
CA THR A 306 -38.86 8.23 26.58
C THR A 306 -37.76 8.80 25.71
N GLY A 307 -38.14 9.36 24.56
CA GLY A 307 -37.21 10.06 23.65
C GLY A 307 -36.26 9.12 22.89
N ILE A 308 -35.56 9.68 21.92
CA ILE A 308 -34.56 8.95 21.12
C ILE A 308 -33.39 8.51 22.00
N VAL A 309 -32.89 9.40 22.86
CA VAL A 309 -31.86 9.09 23.87
C VAL A 309 -32.26 7.91 24.78
N GLY A 310 -33.49 7.89 25.32
CA GLY A 310 -33.94 6.82 26.20
C GLY A 310 -34.05 5.47 25.47
N TYR A 311 -34.46 5.45 24.20
CA TYR A 311 -34.49 4.24 23.38
C TYR A 311 -33.07 3.67 23.18
N VAL A 312 -32.11 4.51 22.82
CA VAL A 312 -30.71 4.09 22.60
C VAL A 312 -30.08 3.60 23.91
N ALA A 313 -30.37 4.27 25.02
CA ALA A 313 -29.93 3.85 26.35
C ALA A 313 -30.42 2.44 26.73
N GLY A 314 -31.65 2.07 26.34
CA GLY A 314 -32.23 0.77 26.67
C GLY A 314 -31.87 -0.36 25.71
N THR A 315 -31.67 -0.05 24.43
CA THR A 315 -31.43 -1.05 23.37
C THR A 315 -29.97 -1.22 23.00
N GLY A 316 -29.14 -0.19 23.21
CA GLY A 316 -27.77 -0.15 22.70
C GLY A 316 -27.66 -0.05 21.18
N LEU A 317 -28.76 0.27 20.49
CA LEU A 317 -28.78 0.44 19.03
C LEU A 317 -28.90 1.92 18.67
N PRO A 318 -28.15 2.43 17.69
CA PRO A 318 -28.32 3.79 17.17
C PRO A 318 -29.75 4.05 16.70
N ARG A 319 -30.26 5.27 16.94
CA ARG A 319 -31.58 5.70 16.44
C ARG A 319 -31.52 7.11 15.88
N ILE A 320 -32.26 7.32 14.79
CA ILE A 320 -32.39 8.61 14.11
C ILE A 320 -33.86 8.97 14.09
N ALA A 321 -34.16 10.22 14.44
CA ALA A 321 -35.46 10.83 14.26
C ALA A 321 -35.36 12.00 13.27
N LEU A 322 -36.35 12.07 12.39
CA LEU A 322 -36.48 13.09 11.36
C LEU A 322 -37.78 13.86 11.63
N ASP A 323 -37.86 15.13 11.26
CA ASP A 323 -39.04 16.04 11.42
C ASP A 323 -40.34 15.57 10.72
N THR A 324 -40.40 14.30 10.28
CA THR A 324 -41.48 13.74 9.48
C THR A 324 -41.88 12.38 10.03
N GLY A 325 -43.20 12.10 10.09
CA GLY A 325 -43.72 10.79 10.48
C GLY A 325 -43.94 10.63 11.99
N ALA A 326 -43.87 9.39 12.47
CA ALA A 326 -44.19 9.04 13.87
C ALA A 326 -43.21 9.61 14.90
N ASP A 327 -41.99 9.97 14.47
CA ASP A 327 -40.94 10.48 15.37
C ASP A 327 -41.02 12.01 15.61
N ALA A 328 -41.89 12.74 14.90
CA ALA A 328 -42.08 14.18 15.10
C ALA A 328 -42.56 14.54 16.52
N ILE A 329 -43.12 13.57 17.26
CA ILE A 329 -43.59 13.69 18.64
C ILE A 329 -42.41 13.86 19.62
N TYR A 330 -41.18 13.48 19.24
CA TYR A 330 -40.01 13.50 20.13
C TYR A 330 -39.30 14.86 20.20
N PHE A 331 -39.58 15.81 19.30
CA PHE A 331 -38.91 17.12 19.25
C PHE A 331 -39.43 18.17 20.26
N ASN A 332 -40.31 17.78 21.19
CA ASN A 332 -40.98 18.72 22.09
C ASN A 332 -40.14 19.05 23.35
N ASN A 333 -38.91 19.54 23.16
CA ASN A 333 -38.06 20.04 24.23
C ASN A 333 -38.04 21.58 24.22
N PRO A 334 -38.63 22.27 25.23
CA PRO A 334 -38.64 23.73 25.29
C PRO A 334 -37.24 24.37 25.31
N ASP A 335 -36.22 23.65 25.77
CA ASP A 335 -34.84 24.13 25.81
C ASP A 335 -34.15 24.03 24.44
N LEU A 336 -34.65 23.21 23.51
CA LEU A 336 -34.10 22.98 22.16
C LEU A 336 -35.19 23.12 21.08
N PRO A 337 -35.82 24.30 20.94
CA PRO A 337 -37.01 24.48 20.10
C PRO A 337 -36.72 24.43 18.60
N GLU A 338 -35.45 24.54 18.19
CA GLU A 338 -35.06 24.56 16.78
C GLU A 338 -34.67 23.18 16.23
N THR A 339 -34.75 22.12 17.06
CA THR A 339 -34.40 20.77 16.63
C THR A 339 -35.41 20.25 15.59
N ARG A 340 -34.89 19.87 14.43
CA ARG A 340 -35.64 19.25 13.32
C ARG A 340 -35.15 17.85 12.98
N SER A 341 -33.98 17.46 13.45
CA SER A 341 -33.53 16.08 13.35
C SER A 341 -32.59 15.75 14.50
N GLU A 342 -32.60 14.48 14.92
CA GLU A 342 -31.85 13.97 16.06
C GLU A 342 -31.25 12.61 15.71
N ILE A 343 -29.99 12.38 16.07
CA ILE A 343 -29.37 11.07 16.10
C ILE A 343 -28.80 10.83 17.50
N ALA A 344 -29.19 9.70 18.09
CA ALA A 344 -28.64 9.22 19.33
C ALA A 344 -27.78 7.97 19.08
N LEU A 345 -26.61 7.93 19.68
CA LEU A 345 -25.59 6.90 19.49
C LEU A 345 -25.16 6.33 20.84
N PRO A 346 -25.07 5.00 20.98
CA PRO A 346 -24.66 4.39 22.23
C PRO A 346 -23.16 4.61 22.46
N LEU A 347 -22.80 4.98 23.68
CA LEU A 347 -21.41 4.95 24.14
C LEU A 347 -21.20 3.61 24.83
N THR A 348 -20.41 2.73 24.23
CA THR A 348 -20.27 1.34 24.70
C THR A 348 -18.88 1.04 25.25
N ARG A 349 -18.83 0.19 26.28
CA ARG A 349 -17.61 -0.38 26.85
C ARG A 349 -17.40 -1.83 26.36
N ARG A 350 -16.19 -2.37 26.57
CA ARG A 350 -15.89 -3.78 26.34
C ARG A 350 -17.01 -4.68 26.88
N GLY A 351 -17.52 -5.57 26.03
CA GLY A 351 -18.64 -6.45 26.36
C GLY A 351 -20.02 -5.92 25.94
N ASN A 352 -20.10 -4.88 25.10
CA ASN A 352 -21.34 -4.26 24.61
C ASN A 352 -22.22 -3.64 25.70
N GLU A 353 -21.62 -3.29 26.85
CA GLU A 353 -22.30 -2.54 27.90
C GLU A 353 -22.44 -1.07 27.49
N VAL A 354 -23.65 -0.53 27.52
CA VAL A 354 -23.91 0.89 27.24
C VAL A 354 -23.61 1.71 28.49
N ILE A 355 -22.58 2.56 28.44
CA ILE A 355 -22.21 3.44 29.56
C ILE A 355 -22.88 4.82 29.45
N GLY A 356 -23.37 5.16 28.27
CA GLY A 356 -23.97 6.45 27.99
C GLY A 356 -24.55 6.56 26.60
N VAL A 357 -25.02 7.76 26.26
CA VAL A 357 -25.56 8.08 24.94
C VAL A 357 -25.00 9.42 24.48
N LEU A 358 -24.52 9.47 23.25
CA LEU A 358 -24.20 10.70 22.54
C LEU A 358 -25.43 11.13 21.74
N ASP A 359 -25.95 12.31 22.07
CA ASP A 359 -27.08 12.95 21.40
C ASP A 359 -26.58 14.06 20.48
N VAL A 360 -27.02 14.05 19.22
CA VAL A 360 -26.64 15.02 18.20
C VAL A 360 -27.90 15.50 17.50
N GLN A 361 -28.13 16.81 17.52
CA GLN A 361 -29.33 17.43 16.99
C GLN A 361 -28.99 18.53 15.98
N SER A 362 -29.84 18.66 14.95
CA SER A 362 -29.70 19.64 13.87
C SER A 362 -30.96 20.49 13.70
N MET A 363 -30.77 21.72 13.24
CA MET A 363 -31.85 22.62 12.81
C MET A 363 -32.41 22.26 11.43
N GLU A 364 -31.70 21.42 10.67
CA GLU A 364 -32.13 20.99 9.34
C GLU A 364 -32.96 19.71 9.43
N GLN A 365 -33.99 19.61 8.58
CA GLN A 365 -34.72 18.36 8.39
C GLN A 365 -33.84 17.38 7.62
N ASN A 366 -33.86 16.11 8.01
CA ASN A 366 -33.07 15.06 7.35
C ASN A 366 -31.56 15.34 7.28
N ALA A 367 -30.99 15.95 8.32
CA ALA A 367 -29.58 16.35 8.33
C ALA A 367 -28.57 15.19 8.31
N PHE A 368 -29.01 13.96 8.62
CA PHE A 368 -28.12 12.80 8.78
C PHE A 368 -28.26 11.82 7.61
N ASN A 369 -27.22 11.74 6.78
CA ASN A 369 -27.13 10.71 5.73
C ASN A 369 -26.32 9.48 6.21
N GLN A 370 -26.23 8.43 5.39
CA GLN A 370 -25.52 7.18 5.74
C GLN A 370 -24.02 7.36 6.04
N GLU A 371 -23.37 8.36 5.43
CA GLU A 371 -21.97 8.69 5.70
C GLU A 371 -21.82 9.40 7.05
N ASP A 372 -22.73 10.33 7.36
CA ASP A 372 -22.75 11.03 8.65
C ASP A 372 -22.97 10.04 9.81
N ILE A 373 -23.89 9.10 9.65
CA ILE A 373 -24.16 8.06 10.66
C ILE A 373 -22.90 7.23 10.93
N ARG A 374 -22.19 6.79 9.89
CA ARG A 374 -20.94 6.01 10.06
C ARG A 374 -19.85 6.84 10.75
N THR A 375 -19.74 8.11 10.38
CA THR A 375 -18.76 9.03 10.96
C THR A 375 -19.05 9.30 12.43
N LEU A 376 -20.30 9.61 12.76
CA LEU A 376 -20.76 9.87 14.13
C LEU A 376 -20.71 8.62 15.00
N SER A 377 -21.03 7.43 14.49
CA SER A 377 -20.85 6.16 15.22
C SER A 377 -19.38 5.91 15.55
N THR A 378 -18.47 6.14 14.60
CA THR A 378 -17.02 6.01 14.84
C THR A 378 -16.55 7.01 15.91
N LEU A 379 -17.09 8.23 15.88
CA LEU A 379 -16.84 9.23 16.93
C LEU A 379 -17.38 8.76 18.29
N ALA A 380 -18.60 8.25 18.37
CA ALA A 380 -19.19 7.73 19.60
C ALA A 380 -18.34 6.62 20.21
N ASP A 381 -17.77 5.73 19.39
CA ASP A 381 -16.82 4.70 19.87
C ASP A 381 -15.55 5.33 20.48
N GLN A 382 -14.98 6.34 19.83
CA GLN A 382 -13.80 7.04 20.37
C GLN A 382 -14.13 7.83 21.65
N VAL A 383 -15.31 8.44 21.72
CA VAL A 383 -15.83 9.14 22.90
C VAL A 383 -16.00 8.15 24.06
N ALA A 384 -16.52 6.95 23.81
CA ALA A 384 -16.67 5.93 24.83
C ALA A 384 -15.31 5.46 25.38
N ILE A 385 -14.31 5.26 24.51
CA ILE A 385 -12.94 4.91 24.91
C ILE A 385 -12.32 6.01 25.77
N ALA A 386 -12.50 7.27 25.37
CA ALA A 386 -12.02 8.43 26.11
C ALA A 386 -12.57 8.51 27.53
N ILE A 387 -13.89 8.39 27.67
CA ILE A 387 -14.58 8.41 28.95
C ILE A 387 -14.04 7.29 29.84
N GLN A 388 -13.86 6.08 29.30
CA GLN A 388 -13.30 4.95 30.04
C GLN A 388 -11.88 5.24 30.55
N ASN A 389 -11.03 5.85 29.72
CA ASN A 389 -9.67 6.18 30.12
C ASN A 389 -9.65 7.23 31.25
N ALA A 390 -10.47 8.28 31.13
CA ALA A 390 -10.57 9.33 32.16
C ALA A 390 -11.13 8.77 33.48
N GLN A 391 -12.18 7.94 33.43
CA GLN A 391 -12.73 7.28 34.62
C GLN A 391 -11.71 6.35 35.29
N LEU A 392 -10.97 5.55 34.49
CA LEU A 392 -9.93 4.66 35.01
C LEU A 392 -8.81 5.45 35.70
N PHE A 393 -8.40 6.56 35.12
CA PHE A 393 -7.36 7.43 35.69
C PHE A 393 -7.83 8.06 37.01
N ALA A 394 -9.04 8.63 37.03
CA ALA A 394 -9.62 9.22 38.24
C ALA A 394 -9.74 8.20 39.38
N GLU A 395 -10.11 6.96 39.06
CA GLU A 395 -10.18 5.88 40.03
C GLU A 395 -8.79 5.47 40.57
N GLN A 396 -7.78 5.39 39.71
CA GLN A 396 -6.40 5.14 40.15
C GLN A 396 -5.90 6.22 41.11
N GLU A 397 -6.17 7.50 40.84
CA GLU A 397 -5.80 8.58 41.75
C GLU A 397 -6.57 8.53 43.07
N ARG A 398 -7.86 8.18 43.03
CA ARG A 398 -8.67 8.00 44.25
C ARG A 398 -8.07 6.89 45.13
N ILE A 399 -7.81 5.72 44.54
CA ILE A 399 -7.21 4.57 45.22
C ILE A 399 -5.83 4.94 45.78
N LEU A 400 -5.00 5.65 45.01
CA LEU A 400 -3.68 6.08 45.46
C LEU A 400 -3.78 7.01 46.68
N ARG A 401 -4.68 8.01 46.64
CA ARG A 401 -4.92 8.94 47.76
C ARG A 401 -5.42 8.21 49.01
N GLU A 402 -6.37 7.29 48.85
CA GLU A 402 -6.92 6.49 49.96
C GLU A 402 -5.83 5.62 50.60
N THR A 403 -5.04 4.95 49.76
CA THR A 403 -3.92 4.11 50.18
C THR A 403 -2.88 4.93 50.94
N GLN A 404 -2.49 6.10 50.43
CA GLN A 404 -1.56 7.01 51.10
C GLN A 404 -2.10 7.49 52.45
N ALA A 405 -3.40 7.79 52.55
CA ALA A 405 -4.04 8.21 53.79
C ALA A 405 -4.03 7.09 54.85
N ILE A 406 -4.36 5.85 54.45
CA ILE A 406 -4.30 4.66 55.32
C ILE A 406 -2.87 4.46 55.83
N TYR A 407 -1.87 4.38 54.94
CA TYR A 407 -0.48 4.21 55.35
C TYR A 407 0.01 5.33 56.27
N SER A 408 -0.47 6.57 56.10
CA SER A 408 -0.07 7.70 56.93
C SER A 408 -0.66 7.61 58.34
N ARG A 409 -1.90 7.12 58.45
CA ARG A 409 -2.57 6.84 59.72
C ARG A 409 -1.88 5.68 60.45
N ASP A 410 -1.59 4.60 59.74
CA ASP A 410 -0.93 3.41 60.31
C ASP A 410 0.47 3.76 60.82
N PHE A 411 1.23 4.53 60.05
CA PHE A 411 2.55 5.00 60.47
C PHE A 411 2.49 5.84 61.76
N LYS A 412 1.64 6.87 61.81
CA LYS A 412 1.50 7.73 63.00
C LYS A 412 1.04 6.94 64.23
N SER A 413 0.06 6.05 64.06
CA SER A 413 -0.47 5.25 65.17
C SER A 413 0.52 4.18 65.65
N GLY A 414 1.26 3.55 64.74
CA GLY A 414 2.32 2.58 65.05
C GLY A 414 3.46 3.21 65.84
N TRP A 415 3.95 4.38 65.40
CA TRP A 415 4.95 5.15 66.15
C TRP A 415 4.43 5.62 67.51
N ALA A 416 3.21 6.18 67.58
CA ALA A 416 2.63 6.60 68.85
C ALA A 416 2.46 5.44 69.85
N ARG A 417 2.09 4.24 69.37
CA ARG A 417 2.00 3.03 70.18
C ARG A 417 3.38 2.58 70.68
N PHE A 418 4.35 2.46 69.78
CA PHE A 418 5.71 2.06 70.13
C PHE A 418 6.32 2.95 71.21
N MET A 419 6.19 4.27 71.04
CA MET A 419 6.73 5.27 71.98
C MET A 419 6.07 5.16 73.37
N ARG A 420 4.77 4.84 73.43
CA ARG A 420 4.05 4.60 74.70
C ARG A 420 4.46 3.28 75.35
N THR A 421 4.51 2.19 74.59
CA THR A 421 4.83 0.85 75.12
C THR A 421 6.26 0.77 75.62
N GLN A 422 7.21 1.32 74.86
CA GLN A 422 8.64 1.28 75.19
C GLN A 422 9.06 2.42 76.14
N ASN A 423 8.20 3.41 76.38
CA ASN A 423 8.46 4.59 77.21
C ASN A 423 9.74 5.34 76.80
N ILE A 424 9.98 5.45 75.49
CA ILE A 424 11.15 6.13 74.91
C ILE A 424 10.64 7.18 73.93
N SER A 425 11.11 8.41 74.11
CA SER A 425 10.86 9.55 73.22
C SER A 425 12.10 10.02 72.43
N GLY A 426 13.29 9.54 72.81
CA GLY A 426 14.54 9.87 72.14
C GLY A 426 15.76 9.60 73.02
N ILE A 427 16.93 10.01 72.54
CA ILE A 427 18.20 9.94 73.28
C ILE A 427 18.81 11.33 73.29
N ASN A 428 19.28 11.76 74.45
CA ASN A 428 20.13 12.94 74.60
C ASN A 428 21.54 12.48 74.97
N ARG A 429 22.56 12.99 74.27
CA ARG A 429 23.97 12.72 74.57
C ARG A 429 24.66 14.01 75.01
N ARG A 430 25.24 14.00 76.21
CA ARG A 430 26.07 15.10 76.74
C ARG A 430 27.30 14.55 77.43
N ASN A 431 28.48 15.08 77.14
CA ASN A 431 29.77 14.63 77.72
C ASN A 431 29.98 13.11 77.63
N MET A 432 29.70 12.54 76.45
CA MET A 432 29.77 11.10 76.16
C MET A 432 28.83 10.19 76.99
N ARG A 433 27.88 10.76 77.74
CA ARG A 433 26.82 10.00 78.42
C ARG A 433 25.51 10.08 77.63
N ASN A 434 24.86 8.93 77.45
CA ASN A 434 23.54 8.84 76.84
C ASN A 434 22.47 8.81 77.94
N THR A 435 21.39 9.57 77.75
CA THR A 435 20.22 9.56 78.61
C THR A 435 18.99 9.36 77.74
N LEU A 436 18.18 8.35 78.07
CA LEU A 436 16.89 8.12 77.42
C LEU A 436 15.90 9.19 77.84
N LEU A 437 15.18 9.73 76.88
CA LEU A 437 14.13 10.72 77.11
C LEU A 437 12.81 9.99 77.26
N ALA A 438 12.13 10.16 78.38
CA ALA A 438 10.77 9.62 78.57
C ALA A 438 9.70 10.51 77.90
N ALA A 439 10.01 11.79 77.68
CA ALA A 439 9.13 12.76 77.02
C ALA A 439 9.90 13.60 75.98
N PRO A 440 9.22 14.12 74.94
CA PRO A 440 9.84 15.01 73.95
C PRO A 440 10.44 16.25 74.61
N MET A 441 11.61 16.67 74.13
CA MET A 441 12.24 17.93 74.53
C MET A 441 11.83 19.06 73.56
N GLU A 442 11.72 20.29 74.07
CA GLU A 442 11.59 21.47 73.21
C GLU A 442 12.92 21.72 72.49
N ILE A 443 12.90 21.57 71.17
CA ILE A 443 14.07 21.71 70.31
C ILE A 443 13.86 22.91 69.37
N PRO A 444 14.77 23.90 69.37
CA PRO A 444 14.71 25.02 68.44
C PRO A 444 14.69 24.56 66.97
N GLY A 445 13.73 25.06 66.21
CA GLY A 445 13.59 24.72 64.79
C GLY A 445 13.04 23.33 64.49
N ALA A 446 12.71 22.50 65.49
CA ALA A 446 12.17 21.16 65.27
C ALA A 446 10.85 21.19 64.50
N MET A 447 9.93 22.10 64.84
CA MET A 447 8.66 22.23 64.12
C MET A 447 8.87 22.64 62.66
N GLU A 448 9.82 23.53 62.39
CA GLU A 448 10.14 23.95 61.03
C GLU A 448 10.79 22.82 60.23
N ALA A 449 11.74 22.08 60.83
CA ALA A 449 12.39 20.94 60.21
C ALA A 449 11.41 19.79 59.93
N ILE A 450 10.47 19.52 60.84
CA ILE A 450 9.43 18.50 60.66
C ILE A 450 8.46 18.90 59.54
N ARG A 451 8.05 20.17 59.48
CA ARG A 451 7.07 20.65 58.50
C ARG A 451 7.67 20.82 57.10
N SER A 452 8.84 21.42 57.02
CA SER A 452 9.52 21.70 55.74
C SER A 452 10.25 20.47 55.19
N GLY A 453 10.58 19.52 56.06
CA GLY A 453 11.50 18.43 55.72
C GLY A 453 12.90 18.94 55.36
N ARG A 454 13.29 20.15 55.74
CA ARG A 454 14.63 20.67 55.46
C ARG A 454 15.42 20.86 56.75
N VAL A 455 16.74 20.87 56.61
CA VAL A 455 17.65 21.15 57.71
C VAL A 455 17.41 22.60 58.17
N TYR A 456 17.26 22.79 59.48
CA TYR A 456 17.15 24.10 60.10
C TYR A 456 18.45 24.42 60.85
N GLN A 457 19.05 25.57 60.53
CA GLN A 457 20.26 26.06 61.19
C GLN A 457 19.98 27.42 61.84
N SER A 458 20.45 27.60 63.07
CA SER A 458 20.39 28.88 63.78
C SER A 458 21.80 29.37 64.10
N ASN A 459 22.23 30.43 63.41
CA ASN A 459 23.53 31.10 63.61
C ASN A 459 23.43 32.34 64.53
N ILE A 460 22.26 32.61 65.10
CA ILE A 460 21.95 33.92 65.71
C ILE A 460 22.45 34.04 67.17
N ASN A 461 22.73 32.93 67.86
CA ASN A 461 23.30 32.93 69.22
C ASN A 461 24.30 31.79 69.38
N SER A 462 25.48 32.04 69.96
CA SER A 462 26.32 30.98 70.51
C SER A 462 25.53 30.30 71.63
N PRO A 463 25.37 28.96 71.61
CA PRO A 463 26.03 27.96 70.75
C PRO A 463 25.34 27.66 69.40
N SER A 464 26.13 27.29 68.38
CA SER A 464 25.66 26.92 67.02
C SER A 464 24.74 25.70 67.07
N MET A 465 23.57 25.79 66.44
CA MET A 465 22.53 24.76 66.49
C MET A 465 22.12 24.29 65.08
N LEU A 466 22.04 22.97 64.93
CA LEU A 466 21.60 22.29 63.73
C LEU A 466 20.48 21.31 64.06
N THR A 467 19.36 21.44 63.37
CA THR A 467 18.20 20.55 63.53
C THR A 467 17.90 19.88 62.19
N ILE A 468 18.13 18.57 62.11
CA ILE A 468 18.01 17.77 60.90
C ILE A 468 16.77 16.87 61.03
N PRO A 469 15.86 16.86 60.04
CA PRO A 469 14.73 15.94 60.05
C PRO A 469 15.19 14.50 59.80
N ILE A 470 14.72 13.58 60.63
CA ILE A 470 14.93 12.15 60.45
C ILE A 470 13.87 11.64 59.48
N LYS A 471 14.23 11.48 58.21
CA LYS A 471 13.29 11.10 57.16
C LYS A 471 13.34 9.62 56.85
N LEU A 472 12.15 9.06 56.65
CA LEU A 472 11.95 7.78 56.00
C LEU A 472 11.05 8.00 54.79
N ARG A 473 11.65 8.03 53.58
CA ARG A 473 10.97 8.44 52.34
C ARG A 473 10.40 9.86 52.50
N GLU A 474 9.14 10.07 52.14
CA GLU A 474 8.44 11.36 52.24
C GLU A 474 7.90 11.70 53.65
N ARG A 475 8.38 11.02 54.70
CA ARG A 475 7.84 11.15 56.06
C ARG A 475 8.94 11.44 57.07
N THR A 476 8.70 12.39 57.97
CA THR A 476 9.62 12.70 59.06
C THR A 476 9.21 11.95 60.32
N LEU A 477 10.12 11.11 60.83
CA LEU A 477 10.00 10.34 62.08
C LEU A 477 10.21 11.23 63.32
N GLY A 478 11.13 12.19 63.21
CA GLY A 478 11.55 13.04 64.30
C GLY A 478 12.68 13.97 63.85
N VAL A 479 13.45 14.49 64.79
CA VAL A 479 14.57 15.37 64.50
C VAL A 479 15.82 14.96 65.25
N LEU A 480 16.97 15.10 64.60
CA LEU A 480 18.27 15.14 65.25
C LEU A 480 18.60 16.59 65.56
N HIS A 481 18.89 16.89 66.81
CA HIS A 481 19.38 18.20 67.23
C HIS A 481 20.84 18.10 67.66
N ILE A 482 21.70 18.89 67.00
CA ILE A 482 23.12 19.00 67.32
C ILE A 482 23.36 20.42 67.79
N LYS A 483 23.97 20.54 68.97
CA LYS A 483 24.41 21.80 69.56
C LYS A 483 25.94 21.75 69.70
N SER A 484 26.64 22.72 69.12
CA SER A 484 28.08 22.89 69.26
C SER A 484 28.40 24.08 70.15
N ASP A 485 29.19 23.85 71.20
CA ASP A 485 29.60 24.90 72.15
C ASP A 485 30.65 25.86 71.54
N ASP A 486 31.27 25.48 70.44
CA ASP A 486 32.16 26.31 69.64
C ASP A 486 31.39 27.11 68.58
N ASN A 487 31.93 28.24 68.11
CA ASN A 487 31.35 29.07 67.05
C ASN A 487 31.48 28.43 65.65
N GLN A 488 31.35 27.09 65.58
CA GLN A 488 31.51 26.29 64.38
C GLN A 488 30.31 26.47 63.46
N THR A 489 30.58 26.87 62.21
CA THR A 489 29.60 26.92 61.13
C THR A 489 29.58 25.58 60.41
N TRP A 490 28.41 24.94 60.36
CA TRP A 490 28.22 23.68 59.63
C TRP A 490 28.29 23.92 58.12
N THR A 491 29.09 23.11 57.43
CA THR A 491 29.21 23.13 55.96
C THR A 491 28.11 22.27 55.30
N GLU A 492 27.81 22.51 54.01
CA GLU A 492 26.84 21.68 53.27
C GLU A 492 27.25 20.20 53.22
N ASP A 493 28.53 19.91 52.96
CA ASP A 493 29.04 18.54 52.94
C ASP A 493 28.84 17.81 54.28
N GLU A 494 29.05 18.48 55.42
CA GLU A 494 28.79 17.92 56.75
C GLU A 494 27.30 17.64 56.97
N MET A 495 26.43 18.58 56.54
CA MET A 495 24.98 18.40 56.64
C MET A 495 24.48 17.24 55.78
N ASP A 496 25.04 17.06 54.59
CA ASP A 496 24.70 15.96 53.68
C ASP A 496 25.13 14.61 54.25
N ILE A 497 26.33 14.53 54.82
CA ILE A 497 26.81 13.30 55.50
C ILE A 497 25.89 12.96 56.67
N ILE A 498 25.57 13.93 57.53
CA ILE A 498 24.70 13.69 58.69
C ILE A 498 23.30 13.31 58.22
N SER A 499 22.76 13.95 57.18
CA SER A 499 21.46 13.62 56.60
C SER A 499 21.43 12.19 56.07
N ALA A 500 22.46 11.76 55.34
CA ALA A 500 22.58 10.38 54.83
C ALA A 500 22.68 9.35 55.97
N ILE A 501 23.41 9.67 57.05
CA ILE A 501 23.45 8.83 58.26
C ILE A 501 22.06 8.74 58.88
N MET A 502 21.33 9.86 58.97
CA MET A 502 19.99 9.90 59.55
C MET A 502 18.95 9.16 58.71
N GLU A 503 19.05 9.16 57.38
CA GLU A 503 18.20 8.33 56.52
C GLU A 503 18.42 6.83 56.75
N ARG A 504 19.69 6.40 56.91
CA ARG A 504 19.99 5.01 57.22
C ARG A 504 19.55 4.63 58.64
N ALA A 505 19.73 5.53 59.60
CA ALA A 505 19.25 5.36 60.97
C ALA A 505 17.71 5.28 61.01
N ALA A 506 17.00 6.12 60.25
CA ALA A 506 15.55 6.08 60.11
C ALA A 506 15.04 4.71 59.66
N LEU A 507 15.69 4.12 58.65
CA LEU A 507 15.34 2.78 58.16
C LEU A 507 15.59 1.70 59.23
N SER A 508 16.74 1.73 59.91
CA SER A 508 17.05 0.78 60.97
C SER A 508 16.09 0.91 62.16
N ILE A 509 15.73 2.14 62.53
CA ILE A 509 14.79 2.45 63.60
C ILE A 509 13.38 1.95 63.26
N GLU A 510 12.92 2.12 62.02
CA GLU A 510 11.64 1.56 61.56
C GLU A 510 11.65 0.04 61.54
N ASN A 511 12.73 -0.60 61.07
CA ASN A 511 12.85 -2.05 61.08
C ASN A 511 12.82 -2.61 62.51
N ALA A 512 13.49 -1.94 63.45
CA ALA A 512 13.46 -2.33 64.87
C ALA A 512 12.05 -2.20 65.44
N ARG A 513 11.34 -1.10 65.13
CA ARG A 513 9.95 -0.90 65.52
C ARG A 513 9.03 -1.99 64.97
N LEU A 514 9.14 -2.31 63.68
CA LEU A 514 8.33 -3.33 63.02
C LEU A 514 8.60 -4.73 63.58
N LEU A 515 9.86 -5.05 63.87
CA LEU A 515 10.22 -6.31 64.51
C LEU A 515 9.62 -6.43 65.92
N GLU A 516 9.67 -5.35 66.70
CA GLU A 516 9.08 -5.31 68.03
C GLU A 516 7.55 -5.46 67.98
N ASP A 517 6.90 -4.73 67.07
CA ASP A 517 5.44 -4.87 66.85
C ASP A 517 5.08 -6.31 66.48
N SER A 518 5.85 -6.94 65.58
CA SER A 518 5.64 -8.34 65.18
C SER A 518 5.85 -9.31 66.34
N ARG A 519 6.84 -9.06 67.19
CA ARG A 519 7.11 -9.89 68.37
C ARG A 519 5.98 -9.79 69.38
N LEU A 520 5.48 -8.59 69.66
CA LEU A 520 4.35 -8.37 70.56
C LEU A 520 3.08 -9.07 70.05
N ILE A 521 2.82 -9.04 68.74
CA ILE A 521 1.70 -9.76 68.13
C ILE A 521 1.88 -11.27 68.30
N ALA A 522 3.06 -11.81 68.02
CA ALA A 522 3.35 -13.23 68.18
C ALA A 522 3.23 -13.70 69.64
N GLU A 523 3.75 -12.93 70.60
CA GLU A 523 3.61 -13.22 72.03
C GLU A 523 2.14 -13.23 72.46
N ARG A 524 1.33 -12.30 71.96
CA ARG A 524 -0.11 -12.26 72.21
C ARG A 524 -0.85 -13.45 71.60
N GLU A 525 -0.57 -13.79 70.34
CA GLU A 525 -1.20 -14.92 69.67
C GLU A 525 -0.82 -16.25 70.34
N HIS A 526 0.44 -16.42 70.71
CA HIS A 526 0.91 -17.58 71.47
C HIS A 526 0.18 -17.70 72.81
N ALA A 527 0.06 -16.59 73.57
CA ALA A 527 -0.67 -16.57 74.82
C ALA A 527 -2.15 -16.95 74.64
N ILE A 528 -2.83 -16.43 73.61
CA ILE A 528 -4.21 -16.80 73.30
C ILE A 528 -4.31 -18.29 72.96
N SER A 529 -3.43 -18.80 72.08
CA SER A 529 -3.43 -20.20 71.66
C SER A 529 -3.17 -21.16 72.82
N ASP A 530 -2.23 -20.83 73.72
CA ASP A 530 -1.93 -21.62 74.92
C ASP A 530 -3.15 -21.69 75.85
N ILE A 531 -3.79 -20.54 76.10
CA ILE A 531 -4.99 -20.46 76.95
C ILE A 531 -6.14 -21.25 76.31
N SER A 532 -6.37 -21.10 75.00
CA SER A 532 -7.39 -21.87 74.26
C SER A 532 -7.13 -23.38 74.31
N THR A 533 -5.87 -23.81 74.21
CA THR A 533 -5.52 -25.24 74.33
C THR A 533 -5.83 -25.77 75.73
N LYS A 534 -5.47 -25.04 76.79
CA LYS A 534 -5.78 -25.42 78.19
C LYS A 534 -7.29 -25.43 78.47
N ILE A 535 -8.03 -24.49 77.90
CA ILE A 535 -9.49 -24.45 77.99
C ILE A 535 -10.09 -25.66 77.26
N GLY A 536 -9.59 -25.99 76.08
CA GLY A 536 -10.10 -27.08 75.24
C GLY A 536 -9.70 -28.49 75.70
N SER A 537 -8.71 -28.62 76.60
CA SER A 537 -8.31 -29.91 77.16
C SER A 537 -9.25 -30.46 78.23
N ASP A 538 -10.09 -29.61 78.82
CA ASP A 538 -11.08 -30.00 79.82
C ASP A 538 -12.46 -30.17 79.18
N THR A 539 -13.19 -31.22 79.55
CA THR A 539 -14.57 -31.47 79.05
C THR A 539 -15.65 -31.15 80.08
N GLN A 540 -15.25 -30.86 81.32
CA GLN A 540 -16.16 -30.51 82.42
C GLN A 540 -16.30 -28.98 82.53
N ILE A 541 -17.53 -28.48 82.44
CA ILE A 541 -17.85 -27.04 82.48
C ILE A 541 -17.23 -26.34 83.69
N GLU A 542 -17.29 -26.96 84.86
CA GLU A 542 -16.69 -26.40 86.09
C GLU A 542 -15.16 -26.20 85.96
N GLN A 543 -14.45 -27.14 85.36
CA GLN A 543 -13.00 -27.07 85.17
C GLN A 543 -12.62 -26.05 84.09
N ILE A 544 -13.41 -25.99 83.02
CA ILE A 544 -13.27 -24.96 81.97
C ILE A 544 -13.40 -23.56 82.60
N LEU A 545 -14.44 -23.30 83.39
CA LEU A 545 -14.65 -22.00 84.05
C LEU A 545 -13.53 -21.65 85.02
N LYS A 546 -13.08 -22.61 85.83
CA LYS A 546 -11.93 -22.43 86.74
C LYS A 546 -10.64 -22.12 85.97
N THR A 547 -10.40 -22.79 84.85
CA THR A 547 -9.24 -22.55 83.99
C THR A 547 -9.32 -21.18 83.32
N VAL A 548 -10.49 -20.77 82.80
CA VAL A 548 -10.69 -19.43 82.25
C VAL A 548 -10.40 -18.34 83.30
N ALA A 549 -11.01 -18.43 84.48
CA ALA A 549 -10.82 -17.44 85.53
C ALA A 549 -9.35 -17.37 86.01
N ARG A 550 -8.68 -18.52 86.13
CA ARG A 550 -7.27 -18.62 86.54
C ARG A 550 -6.31 -18.04 85.50
N GLU A 551 -6.47 -18.40 84.23
CA GLU A 551 -5.58 -17.94 83.15
C GLU A 551 -5.78 -16.45 82.85
N LEU A 552 -7.03 -15.96 82.85
CA LEU A 552 -7.31 -14.52 82.73
C LEU A 552 -6.77 -13.74 83.94
N GLY A 553 -6.85 -14.30 85.14
CA GLY A 553 -6.35 -13.66 86.37
C GLY A 553 -4.83 -13.60 86.45
N ALA A 554 -4.14 -14.55 85.82
CA ALA A 554 -2.68 -14.52 85.71
C ALA A 554 -2.19 -13.47 84.70
N GLN A 555 -2.96 -13.20 83.64
CA GLN A 555 -2.62 -12.23 82.60
C GLN A 555 -3.00 -10.79 82.98
N LEU A 556 -4.09 -10.60 83.72
CA LEU A 556 -4.62 -9.29 84.10
C LEU A 556 -4.35 -9.02 85.59
N SER A 557 -3.30 -8.26 85.87
CA SER A 557 -2.91 -7.89 87.24
C SER A 557 -3.89 -6.87 87.84
N GLY A 558 -4.41 -7.15 89.04
CA GLY A 558 -5.26 -6.21 89.79
C GLY A 558 -6.75 -6.23 89.42
N THR A 559 -7.21 -7.26 88.71
CA THR A 559 -8.62 -7.40 88.29
C THR A 559 -9.33 -8.57 88.99
N GLN A 560 -10.57 -8.33 89.43
CA GLN A 560 -11.49 -9.39 89.88
C GLN A 560 -12.19 -9.99 88.65
N ILE A 561 -12.16 -11.31 88.52
CA ILE A 561 -12.77 -12.02 87.39
C ILE A 561 -13.90 -12.89 87.91
N THR A 562 -15.10 -12.63 87.38
CA THR A 562 -16.30 -13.43 87.62
C THR A 562 -16.74 -14.02 86.28
N VAL A 563 -16.97 -15.33 86.23
CA VAL A 563 -17.48 -16.00 85.03
C VAL A 563 -18.82 -16.65 85.39
N GLU A 564 -19.90 -16.15 84.78
CA GLU A 564 -21.27 -16.65 84.99
C GLU A 564 -21.78 -17.27 83.69
N ILE A 565 -22.47 -18.41 83.79
CA ILE A 565 -23.16 -19.04 82.67
C ILE A 565 -24.66 -18.82 82.86
N GLY A 566 -25.26 -17.99 82.01
CA GLY A 566 -26.69 -17.70 82.02
C GLY A 566 -27.50 -18.72 81.23
N GLY A 567 -28.57 -19.24 81.82
CA GLY A 567 -29.64 -19.93 81.10
C GLY A 567 -30.66 -18.93 80.57
N GLY A 568 -30.32 -18.20 79.51
CA GLY A 568 -31.27 -17.41 78.70
C GLY A 568 -31.88 -16.13 79.29
N ASP A 569 -31.89 -15.93 80.61
CA ASP A 569 -32.51 -14.75 81.27
C ASP A 569 -31.51 -13.90 82.10
N ILE A 570 -30.29 -13.70 81.59
CA ILE A 570 -29.30 -12.72 82.08
C ILE A 570 -28.89 -11.80 80.93
#